data_AF-A0A9D8ESY1-F1
#
_entry.id   AF-A0A9D8ESY1-F1
#
_cell.length_a   1.000
_cell.length_b   1.000
_cell.length_c   1.000
_cell.angle_alpha   90.00
_cell.angle_beta   90.00
_cell.angle_gamma   90.00
#
_symmetry.space_group_name_H-M   'P 1'
#
loop_
_entity.id
_entity.type
_entity.pdbx_description
1 polymer ?
#
loop_
_entity_poly.entity_id
_entity_poly.type
_entity_poly.pdbx_seq_one_letter_code
_entity_poly.pdbx_strand_id
1 'polypeptide(L)'
;MASKQEIQKFNPKPRKNLHKRGVYKPLYFFEESFKRCFFDCRSCGQCILSTTGFVCPMRCPKTLRNGPCGGASNGNCEVDRTKRCVWVEIYDNSSRLLRLKMLDKFQFPIDHQLVETSAVVNFADGRIEGMHLAIPGNGPALGQLIKMACRITSYRIVKFFRAPSFWQKQESHYLGA
;
A
#
# COMPACT_ATOMS: atom_id res chain seq x y z
N MET A 1 3.78 -7.30 -32.44
CA MET A 1 3.47 -8.64 -31.89
C MET A 1 3.22 -8.48 -30.40
N ALA A 2 1.96 -8.23 -30.01
CA ALA A 2 1.59 -8.09 -28.60
C ALA A 2 1.69 -9.46 -27.92
N SER A 3 2.59 -9.58 -26.95
CA SER A 3 2.70 -10.81 -26.17
C SER A 3 1.38 -11.03 -25.43
N LYS A 4 0.76 -12.19 -25.67
CA LYS A 4 -0.38 -12.68 -24.90
C LYS A 4 0.10 -12.82 -23.45
N GLN A 5 -0.13 -11.80 -22.62
CA GLN A 5 -0.09 -11.98 -21.19
C GLN A 5 -1.27 -12.87 -20.85
N GLU A 6 -1.01 -14.16 -20.63
CA GLU A 6 -2.00 -15.06 -20.04
C GLU A 6 -2.57 -14.37 -18.81
N ILE A 7 -3.88 -14.13 -18.81
CA ILE A 7 -4.61 -13.73 -17.62
C ILE A 7 -4.42 -14.89 -16.64
N GLN A 8 -3.45 -14.73 -15.73
CA GLN A 8 -3.11 -15.73 -14.75
C GLN A 8 -4.38 -15.99 -13.93
N LYS A 9 -5.02 -17.14 -14.15
CA LYS A 9 -6.26 -17.50 -13.45
C LYS A 9 -5.97 -17.45 -11.95
N PHE A 10 -6.69 -16.58 -11.23
CA PHE A 10 -6.59 -16.50 -9.79
C PHE A 10 -7.01 -17.84 -9.19
N ASN A 11 -6.04 -18.62 -8.72
CA ASN A 11 -6.28 -19.87 -8.02
C ASN A 11 -5.93 -19.66 -6.53
N PRO A 12 -6.94 -19.46 -5.65
CA PRO A 12 -6.68 -19.22 -4.24
C PRO A 12 -6.01 -20.46 -3.64
N LYS A 13 -4.76 -20.33 -3.20
CA LYS A 13 -4.01 -21.47 -2.64
C LYS A 13 -4.71 -22.00 -1.38
N PRO A 14 -4.84 -23.32 -1.22
CA PRO A 14 -5.60 -23.93 -0.12
C PRO A 14 -5.01 -23.59 1.25
N ARG A 15 -5.87 -23.53 2.27
CA ARG A 15 -5.49 -23.21 3.66
C ARG A 15 -4.52 -24.28 4.19
N LYS A 16 -3.31 -23.87 4.61
CA LYS A 16 -2.38 -24.74 5.34
C LYS A 16 -2.73 -24.76 6.83
N ASN A 17 -2.11 -25.70 7.56
CA ASN A 17 -2.40 -25.94 8.97
C ASN A 17 -1.80 -24.90 9.94
N LEU A 18 -1.11 -23.85 9.48
CA LEU A 18 -0.47 -22.87 10.37
C LEU A 18 -1.49 -22.05 11.18
N HIS A 19 -2.64 -21.73 10.58
CA HIS A 19 -3.81 -21.16 11.26
C HIS A 19 -4.36 -22.05 12.40
N LYS A 20 -4.04 -23.35 12.44
CA LYS A 20 -4.54 -24.27 13.49
C LYS A 20 -3.67 -24.33 14.74
N ARG A 21 -2.45 -23.77 14.72
CA ARG A 21 -1.47 -23.91 15.82
C ARG A 21 -1.68 -22.97 17.02
N GLY A 22 -2.75 -22.17 17.06
CA GLY A 22 -3.06 -21.27 18.20
C GLY A 22 -2.15 -20.04 18.35
N VAL A 23 -0.91 -20.09 17.84
CA VAL A 23 0.08 -18.99 17.85
C VAL A 23 -0.31 -17.80 16.95
N TYR A 24 -1.23 -18.00 16.00
CA TYR A 24 -1.62 -16.97 15.03
C TYR A 24 -2.43 -15.81 15.63
N LYS A 25 -3.24 -16.06 16.66
CA LYS A 25 -4.11 -15.03 17.29
C LYS A 25 -3.32 -13.88 17.93
N PRO A 26 -2.33 -14.13 18.80
CA PRO A 26 -1.55 -13.05 19.39
C PRO A 26 -0.72 -12.32 18.32
N LEU A 27 -0.12 -13.05 17.38
CA LEU A 27 0.65 -12.44 16.29
C LEU A 27 -0.23 -11.51 15.42
N TYR A 28 -1.43 -11.96 15.06
CA TYR A 28 -2.42 -11.15 14.34
C TYR A 28 -2.80 -9.90 15.14
N PHE A 29 -3.07 -10.05 16.44
CA PHE A 29 -3.44 -8.92 17.28
C PHE A 29 -2.34 -7.84 17.32
N PHE A 30 -1.08 -8.23 17.48
CA PHE A 30 0.05 -7.29 17.49
C PHE A 30 0.29 -6.67 16.11
N GLU A 31 0.29 -7.47 15.05
CA GLU A 31 0.45 -6.99 13.68
C GLU A 31 -0.63 -5.97 13.32
N GLU A 32 -1.90 -6.31 13.60
CA GLU A 32 -3.03 -5.50 13.23
C GLU A 32 -3.10 -4.22 14.06
N SER A 33 -2.85 -4.30 15.36
CA SER A 33 -2.80 -3.12 16.24
C SER A 33 -1.71 -2.14 15.80
N PHE A 34 -0.52 -2.64 15.50
CA PHE A 34 0.57 -1.82 14.98
C PHE A 34 0.20 -1.19 13.63
N LYS A 35 -0.31 -1.98 12.68
CA LYS A 35 -0.65 -1.47 11.35
C LYS A 35 -1.83 -0.50 11.36
N ARG A 36 -2.82 -0.69 12.22
CA ARG A 36 -3.94 0.25 12.41
C ARG A 36 -3.45 1.56 13.01
N CYS A 37 -2.68 1.52 14.09
CA CYS A 37 -2.20 2.72 14.76
C CYS A 37 -1.23 3.55 13.88
N PHE A 38 -0.33 2.88 13.16
CA PHE A 38 0.71 3.58 12.41
C PHE A 38 0.30 3.94 10.97
N PHE A 39 -0.52 3.13 10.31
CA PHE A 39 -0.78 3.25 8.86
C PHE A 39 -2.27 3.33 8.49
N ASP A 40 -3.17 3.41 9.48
CA ASP A 40 -4.64 3.30 9.32
C ASP A 40 -5.03 2.11 8.43
N CYS A 41 -4.45 0.94 8.73
CA CYS A 41 -4.73 -0.30 8.02
C CYS A 41 -6.21 -0.69 8.09
N ARG A 42 -6.74 -1.26 7.00
CA ARG A 42 -8.11 -1.79 6.90
C ARG A 42 -8.19 -3.32 6.86
N SER A 43 -7.17 -4.00 7.36
CA SER A 43 -7.16 -5.46 7.56
C SER A 43 -7.52 -6.30 6.33
N CYS A 44 -7.10 -5.93 5.11
CA CYS A 44 -7.47 -6.67 3.91
C CYS A 44 -6.78 -8.06 3.75
N GLY A 45 -5.91 -8.45 4.69
CA GLY A 45 -5.17 -9.73 4.67
C GLY A 45 -4.13 -9.89 3.57
N GLN A 46 -4.01 -8.92 2.67
CA GLN A 46 -3.05 -8.92 1.56
C GLN A 46 -2.27 -7.60 1.53
N CYS A 47 -1.40 -7.43 2.52
CA CYS A 47 -0.71 -6.16 2.76
C CYS A 47 0.28 -5.80 1.64
N ILE A 48 0.15 -4.59 1.07
CA ILE A 48 1.06 -4.04 0.03
C ILE A 48 1.73 -2.73 0.44
N LEU A 49 1.85 -2.53 1.75
CA LEU A 49 2.27 -1.28 2.38
C LEU A 49 3.68 -0.85 1.97
N SER A 50 4.57 -1.82 1.72
CA SER A 50 5.95 -1.57 1.26
C SER A 50 6.01 -0.99 -0.16
N THR A 51 5.06 -1.39 -1.01
CA THR A 51 4.93 -0.91 -2.40
C THR A 51 4.30 0.48 -2.44
N THR A 52 3.28 0.73 -1.60
CA THR A 52 2.47 1.96 -1.60
C THR A 52 3.02 3.07 -0.70
N GLY A 53 4.34 3.12 -0.49
CA GLY A 53 4.97 4.19 0.29
C GLY A 53 4.46 4.29 1.73
N PHE A 54 4.13 3.16 2.36
CA PHE A 54 3.57 3.07 3.71
C PHE A 54 2.20 3.72 3.91
N VAL A 55 1.40 3.80 2.85
CA VAL A 55 -0.01 4.23 2.92
C VAL A 55 -0.92 3.04 2.56
N CYS A 56 -1.95 2.80 3.36
CA CYS A 56 -2.91 1.73 3.06
C CYS A 56 -3.88 2.17 1.93
N PRO A 57 -3.84 1.53 0.73
CA PRO A 57 -4.72 1.91 -0.39
C PRO A 57 -6.20 1.63 -0.09
N MET A 58 -6.48 0.72 0.84
CA MET A 58 -7.83 0.38 1.29
C MET A 58 -8.51 1.49 2.09
N ARG A 59 -7.78 2.55 2.43
CA ARG A 59 -8.39 3.78 2.96
C ARG A 59 -9.23 4.51 1.90
N CYS A 60 -9.01 4.24 0.62
CA CYS A 60 -9.80 4.83 -0.46
C CYS A 60 -11.25 4.32 -0.37
N PRO A 61 -12.26 5.21 -0.44
CA PRO A 61 -13.67 4.79 -0.43
C PRO A 61 -14.02 3.91 -1.64
N LYS A 62 -13.27 4.03 -2.75
CA LYS A 62 -13.40 3.19 -3.94
C LYS A 62 -12.59 1.88 -3.85
N THR A 63 -11.91 1.63 -2.72
CA THR A 63 -11.08 0.43 -2.44
C THR A 63 -10.08 0.06 -3.56
N LEU A 64 -9.60 1.07 -4.29
CA LEU A 64 -8.71 0.87 -5.44
C LEU A 64 -7.29 0.51 -5.01
N ARG A 65 -6.90 -0.72 -5.33
CA ARG A 65 -5.56 -1.26 -5.04
C ARG A 65 -4.51 -0.91 -6.09
N ASN A 66 -4.93 -0.65 -7.33
CA ASN A 66 -4.04 -0.30 -8.44
C ASN A 66 -4.40 1.08 -9.00
N GLY A 67 -3.48 2.03 -8.86
CA GLY A 67 -3.53 3.35 -9.47
C GLY A 67 -4.63 4.31 -8.96
N PRO A 68 -4.48 5.61 -9.25
CA PRO A 68 -5.51 6.61 -8.97
C PRO A 68 -6.75 6.38 -9.82
N CYS A 69 -7.92 6.79 -9.31
CA CYS A 69 -9.19 6.78 -10.06
C CYS A 69 -9.34 7.90 -11.09
N GLY A 70 -8.39 8.82 -11.18
CA GLY A 70 -8.50 10.03 -12.02
C GLY A 70 -9.39 11.14 -11.48
N GLY A 71 -10.30 10.87 -10.54
CA GLY A 71 -11.24 11.88 -10.01
C GLY A 71 -10.73 12.75 -8.87
N ALA A 72 -9.43 12.71 -8.55
CA ALA A 72 -8.89 13.58 -7.50
C ALA A 72 -8.79 15.02 -8.02
N SER A 73 -9.40 15.98 -7.32
CA SER A 73 -9.30 17.41 -7.65
C SER A 73 -8.63 18.17 -6.52
N ASN A 74 -7.71 19.08 -6.86
CA ASN A 74 -6.87 19.82 -5.91
C ASN A 74 -6.17 18.92 -4.86
N GLY A 75 -5.90 17.66 -5.20
CA GLY A 75 -5.30 16.67 -4.30
C GLY A 75 -6.28 16.02 -3.29
N ASN A 76 -7.57 16.37 -3.33
CA ASN A 76 -8.62 15.80 -2.48
C ASN A 76 -9.38 14.68 -3.19
N CYS A 77 -10.08 13.84 -2.41
CA CYS A 77 -10.86 12.74 -2.94
C CYS A 77 -12.14 13.24 -3.64
N GLU A 78 -12.50 12.59 -4.74
CA GLU A 78 -13.75 12.83 -5.48
C GLU A 78 -15.00 12.60 -4.63
N VAL A 79 -15.00 11.50 -3.85
CA VAL A 79 -16.15 11.04 -3.06
C VAL A 79 -16.31 11.86 -1.78
N ASP A 80 -15.18 12.26 -1.18
CA ASP A 80 -15.16 13.03 0.06
C ASP A 80 -14.12 14.13 -0.06
N ARG A 81 -14.57 15.33 -0.42
CA ARG A 81 -13.71 16.51 -0.64
C ARG A 81 -13.04 17.00 0.64
N THR A 82 -13.47 16.56 1.83
CA THR A 82 -12.83 16.91 3.10
C THR A 82 -11.53 16.12 3.32
N LYS A 83 -11.34 15.01 2.59
CA LYS A 83 -10.20 14.11 2.74
C LYS A 83 -9.24 14.24 1.56
N ARG A 84 -7.95 14.20 1.88
CA ARG A 84 -6.88 14.07 0.89
C ARG A 84 -7.00 12.73 0.15
N CYS A 85 -6.77 12.73 -1.15
CA CYS A 85 -6.79 11.50 -1.94
C CYS A 85 -5.67 10.54 -1.50
N VAL A 86 -6.02 9.29 -1.27
CA VAL A 86 -5.08 8.25 -0.81
C VAL A 86 -3.98 7.99 -1.84
N TRP A 87 -4.31 7.99 -3.14
CA TRP A 87 -3.32 7.78 -4.20
C TRP A 87 -2.36 8.95 -4.40
N VAL A 88 -2.83 10.16 -4.13
CA VAL A 88 -1.97 11.34 -4.04
C VAL A 88 -0.96 11.14 -2.90
N GLU A 89 -1.42 10.73 -1.71
CA GLU A 89 -0.55 10.43 -0.56
C GLU A 89 0.46 9.30 -0.85
N ILE A 90 0.02 8.22 -1.50
CA ILE A 90 0.88 7.10 -1.92
C ILE A 90 2.00 7.61 -2.84
N TYR A 91 1.67 8.41 -3.84
CA TYR A 91 2.63 8.95 -4.79
C TYR A 91 3.66 9.86 -4.11
N ASP A 92 3.18 10.79 -3.28
CA ASP A 92 4.03 11.74 -2.55
C ASP A 92 5.04 11.01 -1.64
N ASN A 93 4.56 10.01 -0.91
CA ASN A 93 5.41 9.22 -0.01
C ASN A 93 6.40 8.34 -0.80
N SER A 94 5.93 7.71 -1.88
CA SER A 94 6.78 6.87 -2.72
C SER A 94 7.85 7.68 -3.44
N SER A 95 7.55 8.91 -3.86
CA SER A 95 8.50 9.85 -4.42
C SER A 95 9.60 10.21 -3.43
N ARG A 96 9.24 10.58 -2.19
CA ARG A 96 10.19 10.92 -1.12
C ARG A 96 11.06 9.74 -0.67
N LEU A 97 10.49 8.54 -0.69
CA LEU A 97 11.22 7.32 -0.38
C LEU A 97 12.05 6.80 -1.56
N LEU A 98 12.02 7.48 -2.73
CA LEU A 98 12.70 7.07 -3.97
C LEU A 98 12.27 5.68 -4.45
N ARG A 99 10.97 5.36 -4.32
CA ARG A 99 10.38 4.05 -4.63
C ARG A 99 9.28 4.11 -5.69
N LEU A 100 9.19 5.16 -6.48
CA LEU A 100 8.15 5.31 -7.51
C LEU A 100 8.05 4.08 -8.44
N LYS A 101 9.19 3.47 -8.79
CA LYS A 101 9.25 2.22 -9.58
C LYS A 101 8.49 1.03 -8.98
N MET A 102 8.19 1.06 -7.68
CA MET A 102 7.38 0.01 -7.04
C MET A 102 5.90 0.16 -7.39
N LEU A 103 5.42 1.37 -7.68
CA LEU A 103 4.03 1.63 -8.06
C LEU A 103 3.69 1.07 -9.45
N ASP A 104 4.68 0.89 -10.32
CA ASP A 104 4.52 0.29 -11.65
C ASP A 104 4.20 -1.22 -11.57
N LYS A 105 4.43 -1.85 -10.41
CA LYS A 105 4.13 -3.27 -10.21
C LYS A 105 2.63 -3.46 -10.04
N PHE A 106 2.02 -4.08 -11.04
CA PHE A 106 0.63 -4.53 -10.96
C PHE A 106 0.40 -5.42 -9.73
N GLN A 107 -0.62 -5.09 -8.93
CA GLN A 107 -1.03 -5.89 -7.77
C GLN A 107 -2.29 -6.68 -8.11
N PHE A 108 -2.35 -7.92 -7.67
CA PHE A 108 -3.56 -8.73 -7.84
C PHE A 108 -4.76 -8.12 -7.13
N PRO A 109 -5.99 -8.35 -7.64
CA PRO A 109 -7.21 -7.96 -6.94
C PRO A 109 -7.27 -8.56 -5.53
N ILE A 110 -8.11 -7.97 -4.68
CA ILE A 110 -8.22 -8.44 -3.30
C ILE A 110 -9.01 -9.73 -3.24
N ASP A 111 -8.48 -10.69 -2.51
CA ASP A 111 -9.24 -11.86 -2.09
C ASP A 111 -10.03 -11.52 -0.83
N HIS A 112 -11.35 -11.38 -0.98
CA HIS A 112 -12.25 -11.06 0.12
C HIS A 112 -12.32 -12.16 1.19
N GLN A 113 -11.88 -13.39 0.90
CA GLN A 113 -11.77 -14.47 1.89
C GLN A 113 -10.61 -14.28 2.88
N LEU A 114 -9.71 -13.33 2.60
CA LEU A 114 -8.56 -12.98 3.45
C LEU A 114 -8.82 -11.75 4.31
N VAL A 115 -9.97 -11.11 4.19
CA VAL A 115 -10.29 -9.94 5.02
C VAL A 115 -10.30 -10.36 6.50
N GLU A 116 -9.76 -9.49 7.36
CA GLU A 116 -9.56 -9.73 8.80
C GLU A 116 -8.65 -10.90 9.15
N THR A 117 -7.75 -11.27 8.23
CA THR A 117 -6.68 -12.25 8.52
C THR A 117 -5.31 -11.59 8.52
N SER A 118 -4.35 -12.20 9.23
CA SER A 118 -2.97 -11.72 9.27
C SER A 118 -2.32 -11.83 7.89
N ALA A 119 -1.80 -10.71 7.38
CA ALA A 119 -1.06 -10.71 6.13
C ALA A 119 0.26 -11.48 6.27
N VAL A 120 0.90 -11.44 7.45
CA VAL A 120 2.13 -12.21 7.72
C VAL A 120 1.87 -13.70 7.66
N VAL A 121 0.80 -14.18 8.29
CA VAL A 121 0.43 -15.60 8.26
C VAL A 121 0.05 -16.02 6.84
N ASN A 122 -0.72 -15.20 6.12
CA ASN A 122 -1.07 -15.48 4.73
C ASN A 122 0.15 -15.56 3.81
N PHE A 123 1.16 -14.71 4.05
CA PHE A 123 2.41 -14.76 3.31
C PHE A 123 3.21 -16.02 3.64
N ALA A 124 3.33 -16.36 4.92
CA ALA A 124 4.02 -17.56 5.38
C ALA A 124 3.36 -18.85 4.85
N ASP A 125 2.03 -18.87 4.76
CA ASP A 125 1.29 -19.98 4.15
C ASP A 125 1.42 -20.01 2.62
N GLY A 126 1.91 -18.93 2.00
CA GLY A 126 2.07 -18.75 0.55
C GLY A 126 0.79 -18.31 -0.16
N ARG A 127 -0.27 -17.95 0.60
CA ARG A 127 -1.58 -17.50 0.09
C ARG A 127 -1.53 -16.14 -0.58
N ILE A 128 -0.54 -15.32 -0.22
CA ILE A 128 -0.27 -14.03 -0.86
C ILE A 128 1.16 -13.99 -1.37
N GLU A 129 1.33 -13.33 -2.49
CA GLU A 129 2.63 -13.01 -3.07
C GLU A 129 2.87 -11.50 -2.95
N GLY A 130 4.13 -11.07 -2.98
CA GLY A 130 4.45 -9.64 -3.00
C GLY A 130 4.48 -8.93 -1.64
N MET A 131 4.43 -9.63 -0.50
CA MET A 131 4.82 -9.05 0.80
C MET A 131 6.36 -8.91 0.89
N HIS A 132 6.97 -8.35 -0.15
CA HIS A 132 8.38 -8.03 -0.13
C HIS A 132 8.55 -6.81 0.78
N LEU A 133 9.27 -6.96 1.91
CA LEU A 133 10.03 -5.84 2.45
C LEU A 133 11.08 -5.49 1.39
N ALA A 134 10.67 -4.80 0.33
CA ALA A 134 11.64 -4.19 -0.54
C ALA A 134 12.45 -3.30 0.39
N ILE A 135 13.76 -3.44 0.38
CA ILE A 135 14.73 -2.53 0.98
C ILE A 135 15.55 -2.11 -0.24
N PRO A 136 15.48 -0.84 -0.70
CA PRO A 136 16.15 -0.46 -1.93
C PRO A 136 17.58 -0.06 -1.60
N GLY A 137 18.53 -0.97 -1.84
CA GLY A 137 19.95 -0.62 -1.79
C GLY A 137 20.86 -1.83 -1.55
N ASN A 138 22.03 -1.81 -2.16
CA ASN A 138 23.14 -2.72 -1.85
C ASN A 138 23.79 -2.24 -0.53
N GLY A 139 23.33 -2.73 0.61
CA GLY A 139 23.86 -2.38 1.94
C GLY A 139 23.13 -3.10 3.07
N PRO A 140 23.67 -3.12 4.31
CA PRO A 140 23.09 -3.89 5.41
C PRO A 140 21.67 -3.43 5.76
N ALA A 141 20.75 -4.40 5.87
CA ALA A 141 19.32 -4.17 6.02
C ALA A 141 18.95 -3.24 7.19
N LEU A 142 19.69 -3.30 8.30
CA LEU A 142 19.44 -2.50 9.51
C LEU A 142 19.64 -0.99 9.29
N GLY A 143 20.72 -0.58 8.63
CA GLY A 143 21.00 0.84 8.37
C GLY A 143 19.99 1.48 7.43
N GLN A 144 19.42 0.69 6.51
CA GLN A 144 18.36 1.14 5.62
C GLN A 144 17.00 1.24 6.34
N LEU A 145 16.70 0.28 7.23
CA LEU A 145 15.51 0.33 8.08
C LEU A 145 15.51 1.57 8.99
N ILE A 146 16.65 1.92 9.57
CA ILE A 146 16.80 3.13 10.39
C ILE A 146 16.59 4.39 9.55
N LYS A 147 17.24 4.51 8.38
CA LYS A 147 17.06 5.66 7.47
C LYS A 147 15.61 5.79 7.00
N MET A 148 14.94 4.67 6.72
CA MET A 148 13.55 4.62 6.30
C MET A 148 12.62 5.01 7.45
N ALA A 149 12.83 4.48 8.66
CA ALA A 149 12.09 4.85 9.85
C ALA A 149 12.24 6.34 10.16
N CYS A 150 13.45 6.90 10.15
CA CYS A 150 13.69 8.33 10.34
C CYS A 150 12.98 9.20 9.29
N ARG A 151 12.95 8.79 8.01
CA ARG A 151 12.22 9.48 6.94
C ARG A 151 10.69 9.40 7.10
N ILE A 152 10.18 8.28 7.61
CA ILE A 152 8.75 8.11 7.89
C ILE A 152 8.33 8.95 9.11
N THR A 153 9.13 8.92 10.19
CA THR A 153 8.85 9.65 11.43
C THR A 153 8.95 11.16 11.24
N SER A 154 9.96 11.66 10.50
CA SER A 154 10.08 13.08 10.18
C SER A 154 8.94 13.60 9.29
N TYR A 155 8.36 12.75 8.44
CA TYR A 155 7.22 13.12 7.60
C TYR A 155 5.91 13.30 8.37
N ARG A 156 5.62 12.47 9.39
CA ARG A 156 4.36 12.63 10.16
C ARG A 156 4.29 13.98 10.90
N ILE A 157 5.44 14.54 11.29
CA ILE A 157 5.54 15.89 11.87
C ILE A 157 5.27 16.98 10.82
N VAL A 158 5.76 16.80 9.59
CA VAL A 158 5.58 17.76 8.48
C VAL A 158 4.18 17.68 7.84
N LYS A 159 3.48 16.55 7.97
CA LYS A 159 2.13 16.31 7.40
C LYS A 159 1.05 17.29 7.90
N PHE A 160 1.29 17.99 9.01
CA PHE A 160 0.38 19.04 9.47
C PHE A 160 0.39 20.28 8.55
N PHE A 161 1.47 20.54 7.79
CA PHE A 161 1.69 21.87 7.21
C PHE A 161 1.80 22.00 5.68
N ARG A 162 1.81 20.95 4.85
CA ARG A 162 1.91 21.17 3.38
C ARG A 162 1.38 20.05 2.48
N ALA A 163 0.49 20.43 1.56
CA ALA A 163 0.22 19.67 0.34
C ALA A 163 1.36 19.90 -0.70
N PRO A 164 1.76 18.89 -1.48
CA PRO A 164 2.72 19.00 -2.57
C PRO A 164 2.09 19.54 -3.85
N SER A 165 2.89 20.33 -4.55
CA SER A 165 2.54 21.17 -5.71
C SER A 165 2.41 20.43 -7.05
N PHE A 166 2.79 19.14 -7.13
CA PHE A 166 2.78 18.41 -8.40
C PHE A 166 1.38 18.15 -8.96
N TRP A 167 0.39 17.88 -8.09
CA TRP A 167 -1.01 17.64 -8.50
C TRP A 167 -1.75 18.92 -8.91
N GLN A 168 -1.24 20.10 -8.57
CA GLN A 168 -1.78 21.37 -9.10
C GLN A 168 -1.42 21.59 -10.58
N LYS A 169 -0.35 20.96 -11.09
CA LYS A 169 0.08 21.09 -12.50
C LYS A 169 -0.57 20.09 -13.47
N GLN A 170 -1.20 19.02 -12.99
CA GLN A 170 -1.87 18.06 -13.87
C GLN A 170 -3.31 18.46 -14.22
N GLU A 171 -3.99 19.25 -13.38
CA GLU A 171 -5.32 19.81 -13.73
C GLU A 171 -5.25 20.67 -15.00
N SER A 172 -4.16 21.43 -15.24
CA SER A 172 -4.02 22.24 -16.45
C SER A 172 -3.86 21.44 -17.74
N HIS A 173 -3.51 20.15 -17.68
CA HIS A 173 -3.30 19.32 -18.87
C HIS A 173 -4.59 18.63 -19.35
N TYR A 174 -5.65 18.60 -18.54
CA TYR A 174 -6.99 18.07 -18.89
C TYR A 174 -8.04 19.17 -19.10
N LEU A 175 -7.80 20.39 -18.60
CA LEU A 175 -8.67 21.56 -18.76
C LEU A 175 -8.25 22.47 -19.93
N GLY A 176 -7.34 21.99 -20.79
CA GLY A 176 -6.80 22.72 -21.94
C GLY A 176 -7.25 22.17 -23.29
N ALA A 177 -8.55 21.85 -23.43
CA ALA A 177 -9.21 21.55 -24.70
C ALA A 177 -10.61 22.18 -24.72
#